data_AF-A0A0L0GWI2-F1
#
_entry.id   AF-A0A0L0GWI2-F1
#
_cell.length_a   1.000
_cell.length_b   1.000
_cell.length_c   1.000
_cell.angle_alpha   90.00
_cell.angle_beta   90.00
_cell.angle_gamma   90.00
#
_symmetry.space_group_name_H-M   'P 1'
#
loop_
_entity.id
_entity.type
_entity.pdbx_description
1 polymer ?
#
loop_
_entity_poly.entity_id
_entity_poly.type
_entity_poly.pdbx_seq_one_letter_code
_entity_poly.pdbx_strand_id
1 'polypeptide(L)'
;MTDMSTDITFSQIPDTERTPGVFTEFDTATAVRTLASNPQSVVLLAQRLPAGTYKDNEAVAVFSDGQAATLFGRGSQAHLMVRAAIKANRYLQLSVMPLDDDAVGGIAATTTITLTGPSTGTGKNSVWVMGQRIDVATTSGLDATAMGTRLASAINGNKDLPVTASAAA
;
A
#
# COMPACT_ATOMS: atom_id res chain seq x y z
N MET A 1 -38.16 -24.57 -13.90
CA MET A 1 -37.39 -25.53 -13.10
C MET A 1 -36.92 -26.59 -14.08
N THR A 2 -35.80 -26.29 -14.73
CA THR A 2 -35.30 -27.06 -15.88
C THR A 2 -34.66 -28.33 -15.35
N ASP A 3 -35.19 -29.46 -15.80
CA ASP A 3 -34.71 -30.81 -15.53
C ASP A 3 -33.22 -30.91 -15.89
N MET A 4 -32.36 -30.99 -14.87
CA MET A 4 -30.97 -31.41 -15.05
C MET A 4 -30.99 -32.93 -15.22
N SER A 5 -31.27 -33.38 -16.44
CA SER A 5 -31.04 -34.77 -16.85
C SER A 5 -29.60 -35.16 -16.51
N THR A 6 -29.44 -36.17 -15.67
CA THR A 6 -28.16 -36.70 -15.21
C THR A 6 -27.52 -37.58 -16.28
N ASP A 7 -27.38 -37.07 -17.51
CA ASP A 7 -26.77 -37.81 -18.60
C ASP A 7 -25.24 -37.78 -18.48
N ILE A 8 -24.65 -38.95 -18.18
CA ILE A 8 -23.19 -39.13 -18.19
C ILE A 8 -22.77 -39.46 -19.62
N THR A 9 -22.08 -38.52 -20.26
CA THR A 9 -21.52 -38.70 -21.61
C THR A 9 -20.02 -38.95 -21.51
N PHE A 10 -19.52 -39.94 -22.24
CA PHE A 10 -18.10 -40.31 -22.30
C PHE A 10 -17.47 -39.77 -23.58
N SER A 11 -16.30 -39.16 -23.49
CA SER A 11 -15.63 -38.58 -24.66
C SER A 11 -14.67 -39.57 -25.33
N GLN A 12 -14.19 -40.59 -24.62
CA GLN A 12 -13.19 -41.54 -25.10
C GLN A 12 -13.65 -42.99 -25.04
N ILE A 13 -14.65 -43.33 -24.22
CA ILE A 13 -15.27 -44.66 -24.20
C ILE A 13 -16.41 -44.68 -25.23
N PRO A 14 -16.32 -45.43 -26.34
CA PRO A 14 -17.37 -45.48 -27.34
C PRO A 14 -18.59 -46.28 -26.85
N ASP A 15 -19.79 -45.83 -27.19
CA ASP A 15 -21.06 -46.55 -26.92
C ASP A 15 -21.15 -47.93 -27.60
N THR A 16 -20.26 -48.19 -28.55
CA THR A 16 -20.15 -49.46 -29.27
C THR A 16 -19.24 -50.47 -28.58
N GLU A 17 -18.66 -50.15 -27.43
CA GLU A 17 -17.84 -51.11 -26.68
C GLU A 17 -18.73 -52.26 -26.16
N ARG A 18 -18.39 -53.50 -26.56
CA ARG A 18 -19.15 -54.72 -26.24
C ARG A 18 -18.34 -55.70 -25.39
N THR A 19 -17.09 -55.36 -25.08
CA THR A 19 -16.23 -56.17 -24.23
C THR A 19 -16.63 -55.97 -22.77
N PRO A 20 -16.99 -57.05 -22.04
CA PRO A 20 -17.30 -56.92 -20.62
C PRO A 20 -16.08 -56.46 -19.83
N GLY A 21 -16.25 -55.46 -18.96
CA GLY A 21 -15.16 -54.93 -18.13
C GLY A 21 -15.55 -53.67 -17.36
N VAL A 22 -14.59 -53.14 -16.60
CA VAL A 22 -14.70 -51.81 -15.96
C VAL A 22 -13.89 -50.84 -16.80
N PHE A 23 -14.57 -49.84 -17.36
CA PHE A 23 -13.94 -48.75 -18.10
C PHE A 23 -13.97 -47.49 -17.25
N THR A 24 -12.85 -46.77 -17.20
CA THR A 24 -12.73 -45.51 -16.44
C THR A 24 -12.14 -44.45 -17.36
N GLU A 25 -12.82 -43.31 -17.47
CA GLU A 25 -12.36 -42.16 -18.24
C GLU A 25 -12.00 -41.02 -17.27
N PHE A 26 -10.87 -40.35 -17.55
CA PHE A 26 -10.48 -39.13 -16.86
C PHE A 26 -10.68 -37.94 -17.80
N ASP A 27 -11.72 -37.15 -17.57
CA ASP A 27 -11.90 -35.88 -18.27
C ASP A 27 -10.96 -34.82 -17.67
N THR A 28 -10.02 -34.32 -18.49
CA THR A 28 -9.09 -33.24 -18.13
C THR A 28 -9.38 -31.94 -18.91
N ALA A 29 -10.53 -31.82 -19.56
CA ALA A 29 -10.94 -30.64 -20.30
C ALA A 29 -11.05 -29.41 -19.37
N THR A 30 -11.52 -29.61 -18.14
CA THR A 30 -11.60 -28.55 -17.10
C THR A 30 -10.46 -28.62 -16.07
N ALA A 31 -9.50 -29.52 -16.25
CA ALA A 31 -8.34 -29.61 -15.36
C ALA A 31 -7.47 -28.35 -15.52
N VAL A 32 -7.04 -27.76 -14.39
CA VAL A 32 -6.12 -26.62 -14.38
C VAL A 32 -4.79 -27.07 -14.99
N ARG A 33 -4.50 -26.60 -16.20
CA ARG A 33 -3.28 -26.97 -16.96
C ARG A 33 -2.09 -26.04 -16.69
N THR A 34 -2.31 -24.96 -15.98
CA THR A 34 -1.26 -24.02 -15.59
C THR A 34 -0.51 -24.56 -14.39
N LEU A 35 0.79 -24.24 -14.27
CA LEU A 35 1.54 -24.47 -13.04
C LEU A 35 0.73 -23.93 -11.86
N ALA A 36 0.65 -24.69 -10.77
CA ALA A 36 0.02 -24.22 -9.55
C ALA A 36 0.67 -22.87 -9.16
N SER A 37 -0.15 -21.83 -9.07
CA SER A 37 0.31 -20.52 -8.60
C SER A 37 0.94 -20.73 -7.23
N ASN A 38 2.19 -20.30 -7.04
CA ASN A 38 2.86 -20.37 -5.75
C ASN A 38 2.31 -19.24 -4.86
N PRO A 39 1.42 -19.52 -3.89
CA PRO A 39 0.86 -18.47 -3.06
C PRO A 39 1.97 -17.88 -2.19
N GLN A 40 2.31 -16.62 -2.44
CA GLN A 40 3.25 -15.86 -1.62
C GLN A 40 2.48 -14.99 -0.64
N SER A 41 2.58 -15.34 0.64
CA SER A 41 2.06 -14.57 1.76
C SER A 41 3.15 -13.70 2.38
N VAL A 42 2.86 -12.43 2.62
CA VAL A 42 3.75 -11.49 3.31
C VAL A 42 3.02 -10.87 4.49
N VAL A 43 3.69 -10.84 5.63
CA VAL A 43 3.23 -10.13 6.83
C VAL A 43 4.15 -8.93 7.05
N LEU A 44 3.56 -7.73 7.16
CA LEU A 44 4.27 -6.52 7.54
C LEU A 44 4.04 -6.24 9.02
N LEU A 45 5.12 -5.97 9.75
CA LEU A 45 5.08 -5.42 11.10
C LEU A 45 5.52 -3.97 10.99
N ALA A 46 4.63 -3.04 11.30
CA ALA A 46 4.86 -1.63 11.03
C ALA A 46 4.07 -0.73 11.97
N GLN A 47 4.63 0.44 12.27
CA GLN A 47 4.00 1.40 13.17
C GLN A 47 2.74 2.02 12.54
N ARG A 48 1.67 2.10 13.32
CA ARG A 48 0.45 2.85 12.99
C ARG A 48 0.47 4.21 13.68
N LEU A 49 -0.26 5.15 13.11
CA LEU A 49 -0.52 6.43 13.77
C LEU A 49 -1.78 6.30 14.65
N PRO A 50 -1.92 7.14 15.70
CA PRO A 50 -3.13 7.19 16.52
C PRO A 50 -4.42 7.49 15.74
N ALA A 51 -4.29 8.09 14.55
CA ALA A 51 -5.40 8.35 13.63
C ALA A 51 -5.92 7.09 12.91
N GLY A 52 -5.22 5.95 13.01
CA GLY A 52 -5.66 4.67 12.45
C GLY A 52 -6.80 4.04 13.27
N THR A 53 -7.77 3.43 12.58
CA THR A 53 -8.95 2.84 13.22
C THR A 53 -8.76 1.39 13.67
N TYR A 54 -7.72 0.70 13.18
CA TYR A 54 -7.51 -0.70 13.51
C TYR A 54 -6.70 -0.87 14.80
N LYS A 55 -6.99 -1.96 15.52
CA LYS A 55 -6.36 -2.31 16.78
C LYS A 55 -4.88 -2.68 16.61
N ASP A 56 -4.11 -2.33 17.62
CA ASP A 56 -2.71 -2.72 17.78
C ASP A 56 -2.55 -4.24 17.95
N ASN A 57 -1.39 -4.77 17.55
CA ASN A 57 -0.96 -6.16 17.74
C ASN A 57 -1.89 -7.25 17.16
N GLU A 58 -2.78 -6.91 16.23
CA GLU A 58 -3.61 -7.88 15.51
C GLU A 58 -3.42 -7.80 14.00
N ALA A 59 -3.11 -8.94 13.39
CA ALA A 59 -2.89 -9.01 11.95
C ALA A 59 -4.21 -8.89 11.17
N VAL A 60 -4.21 -8.06 10.14
CA VAL A 60 -5.34 -7.89 9.22
C VAL A 60 -4.88 -7.96 7.76
N ALA A 61 -5.69 -8.61 6.92
CA ALA A 61 -5.46 -8.66 5.48
C ALA A 61 -5.81 -7.30 4.83
N VAL A 62 -4.93 -6.81 3.97
CA VAL A 62 -5.06 -5.49 3.34
C VAL A 62 -4.88 -5.60 1.84
N PHE A 63 -5.79 -4.98 1.08
CA PHE A 63 -5.88 -5.14 -0.37
C PHE A 63 -5.69 -3.83 -1.15
N SER A 64 -5.66 -2.68 -0.46
CA SER A 64 -5.46 -1.39 -1.10
C SER A 64 -4.73 -0.40 -0.21
N ASP A 65 -4.09 0.57 -0.86
CA ASP A 65 -3.46 1.71 -0.23
C ASP A 65 -4.46 2.55 0.60
N GLY A 66 -5.63 2.85 0.02
CA GLY A 66 -6.68 3.61 0.70
C GLY A 66 -7.21 2.90 1.96
N GLN A 67 -7.37 1.57 1.91
CA GLN A 67 -7.72 0.78 3.09
C GLN A 67 -6.64 0.88 4.17
N ALA A 68 -5.36 0.76 3.79
CA ALA A 68 -4.25 0.90 4.74
C ALA A 68 -4.19 2.28 5.39
N ALA A 69 -4.45 3.35 4.62
CA ALA A 69 -4.50 4.72 5.13
C ALA A 69 -5.58 4.90 6.22
N THR A 70 -6.74 4.26 6.05
CA THR A 70 -7.81 4.31 7.06
C THR A 70 -7.49 3.46 8.28
N LEU A 71 -7.02 2.23 8.07
CA LEU A 71 -6.77 1.27 9.16
C LEU A 71 -5.60 1.70 10.06
N PHE A 72 -4.51 2.17 9.46
CA PHE A 72 -3.26 2.46 10.20
C PHE A 72 -2.95 3.95 10.32
N GLY A 73 -3.78 4.80 9.72
CA GLY A 73 -3.56 6.24 9.65
C GLY A 73 -2.75 6.62 8.40
N ARG A 74 -3.23 7.65 7.70
CA ARG A 74 -2.58 8.15 6.49
C ARG A 74 -1.20 8.72 6.83
N GLY A 75 -0.21 8.35 6.03
CA GLY A 75 1.20 8.72 6.24
C GLY A 75 1.91 7.87 7.29
N SER A 76 1.26 6.88 7.92
CA SER A 76 1.94 5.94 8.84
C SER A 76 2.95 5.06 8.11
N GLN A 77 3.90 4.48 8.85
CA GLN A 77 4.84 3.50 8.30
C GLN A 77 4.09 2.32 7.68
N ALA A 78 3.07 1.80 8.37
CA ALA A 78 2.24 0.71 7.86
C ALA A 78 1.56 1.07 6.52
N HIS A 79 0.95 2.25 6.40
CA HIS A 79 0.37 2.73 5.15
C HIS A 79 1.41 2.79 4.02
N LEU A 80 2.57 3.39 4.28
CA LEU A 80 3.64 3.54 3.29
C LEU A 80 4.22 2.20 2.84
N MET A 81 4.39 1.25 3.76
CA MET A 81 4.87 -0.10 3.46
C MET A 81 3.85 -0.90 2.65
N VAL A 82 2.56 -0.81 2.97
CA VAL A 82 1.49 -1.42 2.16
C VAL A 82 1.49 -0.86 0.74
N ARG A 83 1.59 0.47 0.60
CA ARG A 83 1.66 1.13 -0.71
C ARG A 83 2.84 0.63 -1.54
N ALA A 84 4.01 0.49 -0.91
CA ALA A 84 5.21 -0.03 -1.55
C ALA A 84 5.04 -1.50 -1.95
N ALA A 85 4.49 -2.35 -1.07
CA ALA A 85 4.26 -3.76 -1.32
C ALA A 85 3.28 -3.99 -2.49
N ILE A 86 2.15 -3.29 -2.50
CA ILE A 86 1.14 -3.39 -3.57
C ILE A 86 1.68 -2.87 -4.91
N LYS A 87 2.55 -1.84 -4.88
CA LYS A 87 3.22 -1.33 -6.08
C LYS A 87 4.23 -2.34 -6.63
N ALA A 88 4.96 -3.03 -5.76
CA ALA A 88 5.94 -4.05 -6.16
C ALA A 88 5.26 -5.32 -6.69
N ASN A 89 4.20 -5.78 -6.03
CA ASN A 89 3.41 -6.93 -6.47
C ASN A 89 1.92 -6.74 -6.14
N ARG A 90 1.10 -6.58 -7.19
CA ARG A 90 -0.34 -6.32 -7.04
C ARG A 90 -1.13 -7.54 -6.53
N TYR A 91 -0.63 -8.76 -6.74
CA TYR A 91 -1.33 -10.00 -6.40
C TYR A 91 -0.83 -10.63 -5.10
N LEU A 92 -0.04 -9.89 -4.32
CA LEU A 92 0.51 -10.35 -3.05
C LEU A 92 -0.61 -10.59 -2.02
N GLN A 93 -0.56 -11.72 -1.32
CA GLN A 93 -1.38 -11.91 -0.13
C GLN A 93 -0.73 -11.16 1.03
N LEU A 94 -1.23 -9.94 1.27
CA LEU A 94 -0.63 -9.00 2.21
C LEU A 94 -1.45 -8.93 3.51
N SER A 95 -0.79 -9.21 4.62
CA SER A 95 -1.30 -8.97 5.96
C SER A 95 -0.41 -7.97 6.68
N VAL A 96 -0.99 -7.17 7.57
CA VAL A 96 -0.26 -6.19 8.38
C VAL A 96 -0.64 -6.40 9.82
N MET A 97 0.36 -6.54 10.68
CA MET A 97 0.23 -6.44 12.13
C MET A 97 0.70 -5.03 12.53
N PRO A 98 -0.22 -4.09 12.77
CA PRO A 98 0.16 -2.75 13.16
C PRO A 98 0.68 -2.75 14.60
N LEU A 99 1.63 -1.86 14.84
CA LEU A 99 2.22 -1.63 16.15
C LEU A 99 1.98 -0.19 16.56
N ASP A 100 1.58 0.02 17.81
CA ASP A 100 1.61 1.36 18.40
C ASP A 100 3.06 1.81 18.65
N ASP A 101 3.27 3.13 18.57
CA ASP A 101 4.53 3.72 19.00
C ASP A 101 4.73 3.51 20.50
N ASP A 102 5.98 3.23 20.88
CA ASP A 102 6.34 3.14 22.29
C ASP A 102 6.14 4.49 22.98
N ALA A 103 5.17 4.54 23.90
CA ALA A 103 4.81 5.75 24.62
C ALA A 103 5.93 6.27 25.55
N VAL A 104 6.92 5.44 25.89
CA VAL A 104 7.99 5.80 26.83
C VAL A 104 9.31 6.07 26.10
N GLY A 105 9.68 5.21 25.14
CA GLY A 105 10.94 5.30 24.40
C GLY A 105 10.83 5.89 22.99
N GLY A 106 9.62 6.10 22.47
CA GLY A 106 9.40 6.63 21.12
C GLY A 106 9.72 8.12 21.02
N ILE A 107 10.88 8.45 20.44
CA ILE A 107 11.27 9.84 20.15
C ILE A 107 11.02 10.13 18.67
N ALA A 108 10.15 11.10 18.38
CA ALA A 108 9.91 11.55 17.02
C ALA A 108 11.19 12.11 16.40
N ALA A 109 11.53 11.63 15.20
CA ALA A 109 12.67 12.16 14.45
C ALA A 109 12.42 13.63 14.08
N THR A 110 13.39 14.49 14.37
CA THR A 110 13.33 15.91 14.02
C THR A 110 14.45 16.25 13.04
N THR A 111 14.16 17.21 12.16
CA THR A 111 15.15 17.81 11.29
C THR A 111 14.80 19.29 11.10
N THR A 112 15.81 20.12 10.96
CA THR A 112 15.64 21.57 10.81
C THR A 112 16.15 21.99 9.44
N ILE A 113 15.30 22.69 8.69
CA ILE A 113 15.67 23.34 7.43
C ILE A 113 15.80 24.83 7.71
N THR A 114 17.02 25.34 7.70
CA THR A 114 17.27 26.78 7.91
C THR A 114 17.21 27.50 6.57
N LEU A 115 16.28 28.45 6.45
CA LEU A 115 16.17 29.36 5.33
C LEU A 115 16.73 30.73 5.75
N THR A 116 17.55 31.35 4.91
CA THR A 116 18.24 32.60 5.26
C THR A 116 18.03 33.67 4.20
N GLY A 117 17.89 34.91 4.65
CA GLY A 117 17.84 36.11 3.81
C GLY A 117 16.54 36.25 3.01
N PRO A 118 16.31 37.43 2.41
CA PRO A 118 15.26 37.61 1.42
C PRO A 118 15.68 36.93 0.12
N SER A 119 14.71 36.35 -0.57
CA SER A 119 14.94 35.71 -1.85
C SER A 119 15.42 36.72 -2.89
N THR A 120 16.54 36.46 -3.56
CA THR A 120 17.17 37.39 -4.52
C THR A 120 16.58 37.32 -5.93
N GLY A 121 15.66 36.39 -6.18
CA GLY A 121 15.02 36.18 -7.47
C GLY A 121 13.72 35.42 -7.37
N THR A 122 12.97 35.41 -8.46
CA THR A 122 11.71 34.67 -8.58
C THR A 122 11.98 33.30 -9.20
N GLY A 123 11.43 32.24 -8.60
CA GLY A 123 11.66 30.87 -9.05
C GLY A 123 10.92 29.84 -8.19
N LYS A 124 11.45 28.63 -8.17
CA LYS A 124 10.97 27.54 -7.31
C LYS A 124 12.12 27.00 -6.48
N ASN A 125 11.87 26.82 -5.19
CA ASN A 125 12.74 26.05 -4.32
C ASN A 125 12.16 24.66 -4.12
N SER A 126 12.99 23.63 -4.24
CA SER A 126 12.57 22.23 -4.19
C SER A 126 13.21 21.53 -3.00
N VAL A 127 12.41 20.82 -2.22
CA VAL A 127 12.87 19.97 -1.11
C VAL A 127 12.40 18.53 -1.37
N TRP A 128 13.24 17.56 -1.03
CA TRP A 128 12.89 16.15 -1.13
C TRP A 128 12.62 15.57 0.25
N VAL A 129 11.46 14.96 0.43
CA VAL A 129 11.07 14.25 1.66
C VAL A 129 10.59 12.87 1.26
N MET A 130 11.20 11.81 1.80
CA MET A 130 10.85 10.41 1.51
C MET A 130 10.76 10.10 0.00
N GLY A 131 11.69 10.65 -0.79
CA GLY A 131 11.70 10.47 -2.25
C GLY A 131 10.59 11.22 -3.01
N GLN A 132 9.79 12.05 -2.33
CA GLN A 132 8.83 12.96 -2.97
C GLN A 132 9.41 14.37 -3.05
N ARG A 133 9.34 14.97 -4.24
CA ARG A 133 9.73 16.36 -4.48
C ARG A 133 8.59 17.30 -4.11
N ILE A 134 8.88 18.29 -3.27
CA ILE A 134 7.98 19.37 -2.88
C ILE A 134 8.55 20.66 -3.43
N ASP A 135 7.79 21.33 -4.31
CA ASP A 135 8.17 22.59 -4.93
C ASP A 135 7.40 23.76 -4.30
N VAL A 136 8.12 24.82 -3.94
CA VAL A 136 7.53 26.03 -3.36
C VAL A 136 7.93 27.23 -4.20
N ALA A 137 6.93 28.03 -4.56
CA ALA A 137 7.15 29.25 -5.33
C ALA A 137 7.77 30.35 -4.47
N THR A 138 8.83 30.94 -5.01
CA THR A 138 9.60 32.00 -4.37
C THR A 138 9.58 33.23 -5.26
N THR A 139 9.38 34.39 -4.64
CA THR A 139 9.34 35.69 -5.31
C THR A 139 10.48 36.54 -4.81
N SER A 140 11.03 37.41 -5.65
CA SER A 140 12.05 38.38 -5.22
C SER A 140 11.57 39.18 -4.00
N GLY A 141 12.43 39.32 -3.00
CA GLY A 141 12.12 40.01 -1.74
C GLY A 141 11.31 39.20 -0.73
N LEU A 142 10.96 37.94 -1.02
CA LEU A 142 10.26 37.08 -0.06
C LEU A 142 11.19 36.78 1.13
N ASP A 143 10.76 37.15 2.33
CA ASP A 143 11.49 36.89 3.56
C ASP A 143 11.54 35.40 3.92
N ALA A 144 12.49 35.04 4.79
CA ALA A 144 12.72 33.66 5.20
C ALA A 144 11.52 33.07 5.98
N THR A 145 10.83 33.87 6.79
CA THR A 145 9.69 33.42 7.62
C THR A 145 8.47 33.07 6.76
N ALA A 146 8.14 33.91 5.77
CA ALA A 146 7.10 33.68 4.78
C ALA A 146 7.44 32.50 3.87
N MET A 147 8.71 32.36 3.48
CA MET A 147 9.16 31.18 2.74
C MET A 147 9.04 29.90 3.56
N GLY A 148 9.42 29.93 4.84
CA GLY A 148 9.27 28.82 5.78
C GLY A 148 7.81 28.43 5.98
N THR A 149 6.91 29.42 6.11
CA THR A 149 5.46 29.19 6.22
C THR A 149 4.88 28.53 4.96
N ARG A 150 5.31 28.98 3.77
CA ARG A 150 4.92 28.38 2.48
C ARG A 150 5.41 26.95 2.37
N LEU A 151 6.66 26.69 2.75
CA LEU A 151 7.25 25.35 2.74
C LEU A 151 6.54 24.41 3.72
N ALA A 152 6.29 24.86 4.95
CA ALA A 152 5.56 24.07 5.94
C ALA A 152 4.15 23.72 5.46
N SER A 153 3.46 24.67 4.82
CA SER A 153 2.13 24.45 4.23
C SER A 153 2.18 23.46 3.06
N ALA A 154 3.19 23.54 2.19
CA ALA A 154 3.36 22.61 1.08
C ALA A 154 3.66 21.18 1.54
N ILE A 155 4.47 21.02 2.60
CA ILE A 155 4.75 19.71 3.22
C ILE A 155 3.47 19.14 3.84
N ASN A 156 2.80 19.91 4.71
CA ASN A 156 1.60 19.46 5.42
C ASN A 156 0.39 19.23 4.49
N GLY A 157 0.37 19.87 3.31
CA GLY A 157 -0.63 19.63 2.28
C GLY A 157 -0.54 18.22 1.67
N ASN A 158 0.64 17.60 1.65
CA ASN A 158 0.81 16.22 1.22
C ASN A 158 0.67 15.28 2.41
N LYS A 159 -0.58 14.86 2.67
CA LYS A 159 -0.95 14.02 3.82
C LYS A 159 -0.32 12.62 3.82
N ASP A 160 0.28 12.19 2.72
CA ASP A 160 0.93 10.88 2.65
C ASP A 160 2.38 10.93 3.17
N LEU A 161 2.94 12.10 3.41
CA LEU A 161 4.26 12.23 4.02
C LEU A 161 4.21 11.85 5.51
N PRO A 162 5.17 11.08 6.02
CA PRO A 162 5.25 10.69 7.43
C PRO A 162 5.84 11.80 8.32
N VAL A 163 5.75 13.06 7.89
CA VAL A 163 6.33 14.20 8.62
C VAL A 163 5.34 15.33 8.72
N THR A 164 5.40 16.05 9.83
CA THR A 164 4.70 17.31 10.03
C THR A 164 5.73 18.42 10.07
N ALA A 165 5.54 19.45 9.26
CA ALA A 165 6.39 20.63 9.23
C ALA A 165 5.81 21.75 10.10
N SER A 166 6.68 22.41 10.84
CA SER A 166 6.39 23.66 11.54
C SER A 166 7.38 24.74 11.07
N ALA A 167 6.88 25.94 10.81
CA ALA A 167 7.73 27.08 10.51
C ALA A 167 8.11 27.77 11.84
N ALA A 168 9.41 27.89 12.11
CA ALA A 168 9.88 28.78 13.16
C ALA A 168 9.80 30.23 12.66
N ALA A 169 9.43 31.15 13.56
CA ALA A 169 9.36 32.58 13.28
C ALA A 169 10.73 33.17 12.95
#